data_AF-A0ABD3EUY1-F1
#
_entry.id   AF-A0ABD3EUY1-F1
#
_cell.length_a   1.000
_cell.length_b   1.000
_cell.length_c   1.000
_cell.angle_alpha   90.00
_cell.angle_beta   90.00
_cell.angle_gamma   90.00
#
_symmetry.space_group_name_H-M   'P 1'
#
loop_
_entity.id
_entity.type
_entity.pdbx_description
1 polymer ?
#
loop_
_entity_poly.entity_id
_entity_poly.type
_entity_poly.pdbx_seq_one_letter_code
_entity_poly.pdbx_strand_id
1 'polypeptide(L)'
;MSATNQVTRTTIQLYRDCLRLAKHIGGNSKKGQAIKDLVRREFNKGRSETDPEKIEALKANAVRGLSNYLMLANSSKDQRLHDAMNKKSPPKDDGPDQAEYRDL
;
A
#
# COMPACT_ATOMS: atom_id res chain seq x y z
N MET A 1 -14.51 16.31 -22.59
CA MET A 1 -13.49 15.33 -23.00
C MET A 1 -12.71 14.92 -21.77
N SER A 2 -12.91 13.71 -21.26
CA SER A 2 -12.24 13.25 -20.03
C SER A 2 -10.75 13.05 -20.31
N ALA A 3 -9.90 13.76 -19.58
CA ALA A 3 -8.45 13.59 -19.63
C ALA A 3 -8.13 12.16 -19.17
N THR A 4 -7.78 11.29 -20.13
CA THR A 4 -7.27 9.96 -19.78
C THR A 4 -5.92 10.18 -19.12
N ASN A 5 -5.84 9.87 -17.82
CA ASN A 5 -4.63 9.99 -17.03
C ASN A 5 -3.67 8.86 -17.43
N GLN A 6 -3.10 8.97 -18.63
CA GLN A 6 -2.22 7.97 -19.22
C GLN A 6 -0.94 7.87 -18.38
N VAL A 7 -0.64 6.67 -17.90
CA VAL A 7 0.62 6.44 -17.20
C VAL A 7 1.74 6.48 -18.23
N THR A 8 2.57 7.53 -18.18
CA THR A 8 3.69 7.74 -19.12
C THR A 8 4.76 6.64 -19.07
N ARG A 9 4.81 5.87 -17.98
CA ARG A 9 5.72 4.73 -17.80
C ARG A 9 5.19 3.48 -18.48
N THR A 10 6.09 2.76 -19.14
CA THR A 10 5.75 1.45 -19.70
C THR A 10 5.49 0.43 -18.60
N THR A 11 4.67 -0.59 -18.88
CA THR A 11 4.36 -1.66 -17.92
C THR A 11 5.63 -2.36 -17.41
N ILE A 12 6.66 -2.48 -18.24
CA ILE A 12 7.96 -3.07 -17.88
C ILE A 12 8.71 -2.18 -16.88
N GLN A 13 8.72 -0.86 -17.11
CA GLN A 13 9.35 0.09 -16.17
C GLN A 13 8.65 0.02 -14.81
N LEU A 14 7.32 0.01 -14.81
CA LEU A 14 6.51 -0.07 -13.60
C LEU A 14 6.79 -1.36 -12.81
N TYR A 15 6.87 -2.49 -13.51
CA TYR A 15 7.22 -3.77 -12.90
C TYR A 15 8.60 -3.75 -12.24
N ARG A 16 9.61 -3.19 -12.92
CA ARG A 16 10.97 -3.03 -12.37
C ARG A 16 10.99 -2.15 -11.14
N ASP A 17 10.23 -1.05 -11.14
CA ASP A 17 10.12 -0.15 -10.01
C ASP A 17 9.48 -0.85 -8.80
N CYS A 18 8.43 -1.65 -9.00
CA CYS A 18 7.83 -2.50 -7.96
C CYS A 18 8.83 -3.50 -7.37
N LEU A 19 9.66 -4.13 -8.20
CA LEU A 19 10.68 -5.09 -7.72
C LEU A 19 11.82 -4.40 -6.96
N ARG A 20 12.27 -3.22 -7.42
CA ARG A 20 13.24 -2.40 -6.68
C ARG A 20 12.70 -2.00 -5.33
N LEU A 21 11.43 -1.60 -5.29
CA LEU A 21 10.75 -1.27 -4.05
C LEU A 21 10.75 -2.47 -3.13
N ALA A 22 10.27 -3.64 -3.57
CA ALA A 22 10.26 -4.87 -2.78
C ALA A 22 11.64 -5.22 -2.20
N LYS A 23 12.72 -5.02 -2.97
CA LYS A 23 14.10 -5.17 -2.50
C LYS A 23 14.47 -4.13 -1.44
N HIS A 24 14.02 -2.88 -1.57
CA HIS A 24 14.20 -1.86 -0.55
C HIS A 24 13.44 -2.17 0.75
N ILE A 25 12.23 -2.74 0.67
CA ILE A 25 11.41 -3.10 1.84
C ILE A 25 12.05 -4.22 2.65
N GLY A 26 12.39 -5.31 1.98
CA GLY A 26 12.70 -6.58 2.64
C GLY A 26 13.99 -7.24 2.18
N GLY A 27 14.73 -6.65 1.25
CA GLY A 27 15.98 -7.20 0.74
C GLY A 27 15.83 -8.64 0.23
N ASN A 28 16.61 -9.54 0.84
CA ASN A 28 16.58 -10.99 0.61
C ASN A 28 15.85 -11.76 1.72
N SER A 29 15.18 -11.08 2.65
CA SER A 29 14.38 -11.73 3.70
C SER A 29 13.16 -12.45 3.12
N LYS A 30 12.54 -13.33 3.92
CA LYS A 30 11.26 -13.98 3.59
C LYS A 30 10.18 -12.95 3.25
N LYS A 31 10.14 -11.81 3.97
CA LYS A 31 9.22 -10.70 3.69
C LYS A 31 9.48 -10.07 2.32
N GLY A 32 10.76 -9.85 1.98
CA GLY A 32 11.15 -9.33 0.66
C GLY A 32 10.77 -10.26 -0.49
N GLN A 33 10.92 -11.57 -0.31
CA GLN A 33 10.48 -12.56 -1.31
C GLN A 33 8.96 -12.59 -1.46
N ALA A 34 8.22 -12.61 -0.35
CA ALA A 34 6.75 -12.58 -0.38
C ALA A 34 6.20 -11.36 -1.14
N ILE A 35 6.82 -10.19 -0.97
CA ILE A 35 6.43 -8.97 -1.69
C ILE A 35 6.76 -9.09 -3.19
N LYS A 36 7.93 -9.63 -3.56
CA LYS A 36 8.29 -9.85 -4.97
C LYS A 36 7.31 -10.82 -5.64
N ASP A 37 6.93 -11.90 -4.95
CA ASP A 37 5.98 -12.89 -5.46
C ASP A 37 4.57 -12.31 -5.60
N LEU A 38 4.15 -11.47 -4.64
CA LEU A 38 2.90 -10.73 -4.75
C LEU A 38 2.88 -9.83 -6.00
N VAL A 39 3.93 -9.02 -6.20
CA VAL A 39 4.06 -8.16 -7.39
C VAL A 39 4.01 -9.00 -8.67
N ARG A 40 4.75 -10.10 -8.73
CA ARG A 40 4.72 -11.03 -9.88
C ARG A 40 3.31 -11.55 -10.15
N ARG A 41 2.60 -11.98 -9.12
CA ARG A 41 1.24 -12.51 -9.24
C ARG A 41 0.27 -11.47 -9.79
N GLU A 42 0.31 -10.24 -9.26
CA GLU A 42 -0.60 -9.19 -9.73
C GLU A 42 -0.33 -8.79 -11.19
N PHE A 43 0.94 -8.69 -11.60
CA PHE A 43 1.28 -8.43 -13.01
C PHE A 43 0.92 -9.61 -13.93
N ASN A 44 1.01 -10.85 -13.44
CA ASN A 44 0.60 -12.03 -14.20
C ASN A 44 -0.92 -12.08 -14.43
N LYS A 45 -1.74 -11.64 -13.46
CA LYS A 45 -3.21 -11.57 -13.64
C LYS A 45 -3.61 -10.68 -14.81
N GLY A 46 -2.92 -9.55 -14.99
CA GLY A 46 -3.15 -8.62 -16.09
C GLY A 46 -2.41 -8.93 -17.39
N ARG A 47 -1.66 -10.05 -17.46
CA ARG A 47 -0.75 -10.34 -18.59
C ARG A 47 -1.47 -10.49 -19.93
N SER A 48 -2.65 -11.09 -19.92
CA SER A 48 -3.45 -11.36 -21.12
C SER A 48 -4.52 -10.31 -21.37
N GLU A 49 -4.51 -9.22 -20.61
CA GLU A 49 -5.47 -8.13 -20.80
C GLU A 49 -5.12 -7.37 -22.09
N THR A 50 -6.13 -7.16 -22.93
CA THR A 50 -6.00 -6.45 -24.21
C THR A 50 -6.80 -5.15 -24.24
N ASP A 51 -7.70 -4.95 -23.27
CA ASP A 51 -8.49 -3.74 -23.14
C ASP A 51 -7.59 -2.58 -22.66
N PRO A 52 -7.43 -1.52 -23.48
CA PRO A 52 -6.57 -0.39 -23.13
C PRO A 52 -7.01 0.34 -21.86
N GLU A 53 -8.31 0.43 -21.57
CA GLU A 53 -8.79 1.12 -20.37
C GLU A 53 -8.44 0.33 -19.10
N LYS A 54 -8.60 -1.00 -19.16
CA LYS A 54 -8.21 -1.88 -18.05
C LYS A 54 -6.70 -1.89 -17.83
N ILE A 55 -5.90 -1.89 -18.91
CA ILE A 55 -4.44 -1.81 -18.82
C ILE A 55 -4.03 -0.52 -18.10
N GLU A 56 -4.60 0.63 -18.47
CA GLU A 56 -4.32 1.90 -17.79
C GLU A 56 -4.79 1.89 -16.33
N ALA A 57 -5.95 1.31 -16.03
CA ALA A 57 -6.42 1.14 -14.66
C ALA A 57 -5.46 0.28 -13.81
N LEU A 58 -4.95 -0.83 -14.37
CA LEU A 58 -3.97 -1.70 -13.74
C LEU A 58 -2.64 -0.97 -13.49
N LYS A 59 -2.16 -0.20 -14.46
CA LYS A 59 -0.97 0.66 -14.30
C LYS A 59 -1.19 1.70 -13.20
N ALA A 60 -2.32 2.39 -13.21
CA ALA A 60 -2.65 3.40 -12.20
C ALA A 60 -2.71 2.79 -10.78
N ASN A 61 -3.26 1.59 -10.64
CA ASN A 61 -3.28 0.87 -9.37
C ASN A 61 -1.88 0.49 -8.88
N ALA A 62 -1.00 0.04 -9.78
CA ALA A 62 0.39 -0.24 -9.43
C ALA A 62 1.17 1.03 -9.06
N VAL A 63 0.97 2.16 -9.76
CA VAL A 63 1.52 3.47 -9.38
C VAL A 63 1.06 3.89 -7.98
N ARG A 64 -0.25 3.78 -7.70
CA ARG A 64 -0.79 4.07 -6.36
C ARG A 64 -0.19 3.18 -5.28
N GLY A 65 -0.02 1.89 -5.56
CA GLY A 65 0.62 0.95 -4.64
C GLY A 65 2.06 1.33 -4.31
N LEU A 66 2.84 1.72 -5.33
CA LEU A 66 4.21 2.24 -5.16
C LEU A 66 4.23 3.49 -4.30
N SER A 67 3.39 4.49 -4.61
CA SER A 67 3.32 5.76 -3.89
C SER A 67 2.89 5.59 -2.44
N ASN A 68 1.85 4.77 -2.19
CA ASN A 68 1.37 4.49 -0.84
C ASN A 68 2.47 3.87 0.03
N TYR A 69 3.23 2.94 -0.53
CA TYR A 69 4.33 2.34 0.21
C TYR A 69 5.47 3.33 0.42
N LEU A 70 5.87 4.11 -0.60
CA LEU A 70 6.95 5.08 -0.46
C LEU A 70 6.61 6.13 0.61
N MET A 71 5.36 6.60 0.63
CA MET A 71 4.84 7.48 1.68
C MET A 71 4.94 6.82 3.05
N LEU A 72 4.40 5.61 3.22
CA LEU A 72 4.47 4.90 4.50
C LEU A 72 5.92 4.70 4.97
N ALA A 73 6.80 4.27 4.07
CA ALA A 73 8.22 4.04 4.38
C ALA A 73 8.95 5.34 4.75
N ASN A 74 8.56 6.48 4.18
CA ASN A 74 9.14 7.78 4.51
C ASN A 74 8.56 8.34 5.80
N SER A 75 7.24 8.23 6.02
CA SER A 75 6.58 8.62 7.27
C SER A 75 7.05 7.79 8.46
N SER A 76 7.38 6.51 8.26
CA SER A 76 7.92 5.64 9.32
C SER A 76 9.32 6.06 9.79
N LYS A 77 10.06 6.80 8.96
CA LYS A 77 11.41 7.29 9.26
C LYS A 77 11.40 8.73 9.78
N ASP A 78 10.26 9.40 9.76
CA ASP A 78 10.10 10.78 10.18
C ASP A 78 9.61 10.83 11.63
N GLN A 79 10.55 11.01 12.56
CA GLN A 79 10.32 10.98 14.00
C GLN A 79 9.28 12.04 14.44
N ARG A 80 9.17 13.16 13.70
CA ARG A 80 8.17 14.21 13.93
C ARG A 80 6.75 13.78 13.61
N LEU A 81 6.57 12.92 12.62
CA LEU A 81 5.25 12.36 12.25
C LEU A 81 4.82 11.26 13.23
N HIS A 82 5.76 10.46 13.72
CA HIS A 82 5.50 9.47 14.78
C HIS A 82 4.96 10.15 16.05
N ASP A 83 5.60 11.24 16.49
CA ASP A 83 5.18 12.00 17.66
C ASP A 83 3.80 12.67 17.45
N ALA A 84 3.52 13.17 16.24
CA ALA A 84 2.23 13.77 15.90
C ALA A 84 1.08 12.75 15.82
N MET A 85 1.34 11.52 15.35
CA MET A 85 0.35 10.43 15.32
C MET A 85 0.04 9.92 16.73
N ASN A 86 1.04 9.82 17.61
CA ASN A 86 0.84 9.37 18.99
C ASN A 86 0.06 10.39 19.85
N LYS A 87 0.17 11.69 19.51
CA LYS A 87 -0.51 12.79 20.23
C LYS A 87 -2.02 12.89 19.95
N LYS A 88 -2.56 12.15 18.98
CA LYS A 88 -4.00 12.14 18.63
C LYS A 88 -4.75 10.89 19.13
N SER A 89 -4.31 10.29 20.23
CA SER A 89 -5.19 9.40 20.99
C SER A 89 -6.17 10.28 21.77
N PRO A 90 -7.50 10.22 21.56
CA PRO A 90 -8.43 10.90 22.47
C PRO A 90 -8.29 10.28 23.86
N PRO A 91 -8.57 11.03 24.95
CA PRO A 91 -8.62 10.45 26.28
C PRO A 91 -9.58 9.26 26.27
N LYS A 92 -9.18 8.15 26.91
CA LYS A 92 -10.13 7.09 27.26
C LYS A 92 -11.21 7.74 28.13
N ASP A 93 -12.42 7.79 27.61
CA ASP A 93 -13.60 8.17 28.39
C ASP A 93 -13.91 6.95 29.28
N ASP A 94 -13.40 6.97 30.52
CA ASP A 94 -13.74 6.00 31.55
C ASP A 94 -15.19 6.26 31.99
N GLY A 95 -16.14 5.73 31.21
CA GLY A 95 -17.57 5.69 31.56
C GLY A 95 -17.86 4.64 32.65
N PRO A 96 -18.89 4.85 33.50
CA PRO A 96 -18.99 4.19 34.79
C PRO A 96 -19.37 2.71 34.69
N ASP A 97 -18.64 1.96 35.50
CA ASP A 97 -18.62 0.52 35.66
C ASP A 97 -19.87 0.00 36.38
N GLN A 98 -21.05 -0.08 35.72
CA GLN A 98 -22.22 -0.78 36.28
C GLN A 98 -23.10 -1.40 35.20
N ALA A 99 -22.87 -2.68 34.91
CA ALA A 99 -23.90 -3.59 34.42
C ALA A 99 -23.84 -4.86 35.28
N GLU A 100 -24.54 -4.80 36.42
CA GLU A 100 -24.98 -6.00 37.12
C GLU A 100 -25.81 -6.85 36.16
N TYR A 101 -25.22 -7.93 35.66
CA TYR A 101 -25.99 -9.11 35.25
C TYR A 101 -25.56 -10.23 36.18
N ARG A 102 -26.30 -10.36 37.28
CA ARG A 102 -26.33 -11.55 38.10
C ARG A 102 -27.79 -11.98 38.22
N ASP A 103 -28.27 -12.61 37.15
CA ASP A 103 -29.40 -13.52 37.25
C ASP A 103 -28.99 -14.75 38.07
N LEU A 104 -29.91 -15.15 38.96
CA LEU A 104 -29.92 -16.26 39.94
C LEU A 104 -29.31 -15.98 41.32
#